data_AF-A0A8W8P031-F1
#
_entry.id   AF-A0A8W8P031-F1
#
_cell.length_a   1.000
_cell.length_b   1.000
_cell.length_c   1.000
_cell.angle_alpha   90.00
_cell.angle_beta   90.00
_cell.angle_gamma   90.00
#
_symmetry.space_group_name_H-M   'P 1'
#
loop_
_entity.id
_entity.type
_entity.pdbx_description
1 polymer ?
#
loop_
_entity_poly.entity_id
_entity_poly.type
_entity_poly.pdbx_seq_one_letter_code
_entity_poly.pdbx_strand_id
1 'polypeptide(L)'
;MVSNILVGFMIVLGTQIIGSIGDDHAIATSACIGLSSTRRYTAAIPRDCHGGKSCKDICSSVKTMDETNGGYGAPQCFNALHIYPGNRGPKNTANTKWINTWIYGGNDGCTKTHCGPNFCCCLL
;
A
#
# COMPACT_ATOMS: atom_id res chain seq x y z
N MET A 1 36.51 -22.38 1.02
CA MET A 1 36.54 -21.38 -0.08
C MET A 1 35.46 -20.36 0.22
N VAL A 2 35.88 -19.10 0.24
CA VAL A 2 35.13 -17.91 0.66
C VAL A 2 34.05 -17.58 -0.37
N SER A 3 32.89 -17.06 0.07
CA SER A 3 32.45 -15.77 -0.46
C SER A 3 31.45 -15.11 0.49
N ASN A 4 31.94 -14.02 1.09
CA ASN A 4 31.21 -13.08 1.91
C ASN A 4 30.16 -12.34 1.07
N ILE A 5 28.88 -12.46 1.42
CA ILE A 5 27.90 -11.46 0.97
C ILE A 5 27.96 -10.32 1.98
N LEU A 6 28.52 -9.19 1.52
CA LEU A 6 28.62 -7.93 2.25
C LEU A 6 27.25 -7.52 2.80
N VAL A 7 27.08 -7.60 4.12
CA VAL A 7 26.08 -6.80 4.84
C VAL A 7 26.65 -5.38 4.91
N GLY A 8 26.30 -4.56 3.92
CA GLY A 8 26.70 -3.16 3.86
C GLY A 8 26.02 -2.36 4.96
N PHE A 9 26.71 -2.22 6.09
CA PHE A 9 26.44 -1.25 7.14
C PHE A 9 26.58 0.18 6.56
N MET A 10 25.49 0.75 6.05
CA MET A 10 25.39 2.19 5.79
C MET A 10 24.79 2.86 7.03
N ILE A 11 25.66 3.18 7.99
CA ILE A 11 25.38 4.14 9.06
C ILE A 11 25.36 5.52 8.39
N VAL A 12 24.18 5.94 7.93
CA VAL A 12 23.92 7.35 7.65
C VAL A 12 23.06 7.87 8.80
N LEU A 13 23.60 8.83 9.55
CA LEU A 13 22.88 9.66 10.51
C LEU A 13 21.75 10.40 9.78
N GLY A 14 20.59 9.77 9.78
CA GLY A 14 19.34 10.28 9.26
C GLY A 14 18.36 9.18 9.60
N THR A 15 17.36 9.50 10.43
CA THR A 15 16.33 8.60 10.92
C THR A 15 16.03 7.49 9.91
N GLN A 16 16.67 6.34 10.10
CA GLN A 16 16.31 5.13 9.40
C GLN A 16 14.95 4.80 9.97
N ILE A 17 13.90 5.24 9.29
CA ILE A 17 12.59 4.66 9.46
C ILE A 17 12.76 3.25 8.93
N ILE A 18 13.27 2.36 9.80
CA ILE A 18 12.99 0.93 9.75
C ILE A 18 11.51 0.80 10.16
N GLY A 19 10.63 1.54 9.47
CA GLY A 19 9.28 1.09 9.26
C GLY A 19 9.51 -0.13 8.41
N SER A 20 9.26 -1.31 8.99
CA SER A 20 9.19 -2.51 8.18
C SER A 20 8.41 -2.16 6.92
N ILE A 21 8.97 -2.43 5.74
CA ILE A 21 8.15 -2.65 4.56
C ILE A 21 7.35 -3.93 4.90
N GLY A 22 6.40 -3.84 5.82
CA GLY A 22 6.12 -4.96 6.72
C GLY A 22 4.67 -4.95 7.12
N ASP A 23 4.07 -6.10 6.89
CA ASP A 23 2.67 -6.46 7.08
C ASP A 23 1.65 -5.54 6.40
N ASP A 24 1.58 -4.24 6.69
CA ASP A 24 0.50 -3.38 6.19
C ASP A 24 0.54 -3.20 4.67
N HIS A 25 1.72 -2.98 4.08
CA HIS A 25 1.86 -2.91 2.63
C HIS A 25 1.53 -4.24 1.95
N ALA A 26 1.91 -5.36 2.57
CA ALA A 26 1.61 -6.69 2.05
C ALA A 26 0.12 -7.02 2.14
N ILE A 27 -0.52 -6.69 3.27
CA ILE A 27 -1.97 -6.82 3.48
C ILE A 27 -2.73 -5.95 2.48
N ALA A 28 -2.34 -4.67 2.36
CA ALA A 28 -2.98 -3.74 1.45
C ALA A 28 -2.84 -4.20 -0.01
N THR A 29 -1.64 -4.58 -0.43
CA THR A 29 -1.40 -5.04 -1.81
C THR A 29 -2.19 -6.30 -2.12
N SER A 30 -2.18 -7.29 -1.20
CA SER A 30 -2.94 -8.53 -1.36
C SER A 30 -4.45 -8.26 -1.42
N ALA A 31 -4.96 -7.37 -0.57
CA ALA A 31 -6.36 -6.97 -0.59
C ALA A 31 -6.73 -6.23 -1.88
N CYS A 32 -5.92 -5.27 -2.34
CA CYS A 32 -6.18 -4.57 -3.59
C CYS A 32 -6.18 -5.52 -4.79
N ILE A 33 -5.24 -6.47 -4.87
CA ILE A 33 -5.25 -7.51 -5.92
C ILE A 33 -6.53 -8.35 -5.83
N GLY A 34 -6.91 -8.81 -4.65
CA GLY A 34 -8.13 -9.62 -4.46
C GLY A 34 -9.43 -8.86 -4.74
N LEU A 35 -9.43 -7.54 -4.62
CA LEU A 35 -10.56 -6.66 -4.96
C LEU A 35 -10.60 -6.29 -6.45
N SER A 36 -9.52 -6.55 -7.20
CA SER A 36 -9.45 -6.24 -8.62
C SER A 36 -10.24 -7.28 -9.42
N SER A 37 -11.17 -6.82 -10.27
CA SER A 37 -11.95 -7.67 -11.16
C SER A 37 -11.37 -7.77 -12.58
N THR A 38 -10.22 -7.14 -12.84
CA THR A 38 -9.65 -6.98 -14.19
C THR A 38 -8.19 -7.41 -14.25
N ARG A 39 -7.78 -7.99 -15.38
CA ARG A 39 -6.37 -8.37 -15.63
C ARG A 39 -5.52 -7.11 -15.90
N ARG A 40 -5.10 -6.45 -14.83
CA ARG A 40 -4.34 -5.19 -14.83
C ARG A 40 -3.31 -5.16 -13.71
N TYR A 41 -2.26 -4.35 -13.87
CA TYR A 41 -1.29 -4.17 -12.80
C TYR A 41 -1.98 -3.46 -11.63
N THR A 42 -1.86 -4.03 -10.45
CA THR A 42 -2.56 -3.55 -9.25
C THR A 42 -1.55 -3.36 -8.13
N ALA A 43 -1.60 -2.20 -7.48
CA ALA A 43 -0.74 -1.90 -6.35
C ALA A 43 -1.51 -1.12 -5.28
N ALA A 44 -1.10 -1.30 -4.02
CA ALA A 44 -1.55 -0.47 -2.92
C ALA A 44 -0.51 0.63 -2.66
N ILE A 45 -0.93 1.89 -2.76
CA ILE A 45 -0.07 3.05 -2.53
C ILE A 45 -0.43 3.66 -1.17
N PRO A 46 0.54 3.85 -0.25
CA PRO A 46 0.26 4.49 1.03
C PRO A 46 -0.18 5.93 0.82
N ARG A 47 -1.13 6.37 1.65
CA ARG A 47 -1.69 7.72 1.64
C ARG A 47 -1.34 8.43 2.93
N ASP A 48 -0.66 9.56 2.81
CA ASP A 48 -0.45 10.48 3.93
C ASP A 48 -1.74 11.27 4.21
N CYS A 49 -2.19 11.23 5.46
CA CYS A 49 -3.36 11.97 5.93
C CYS A 49 -3.17 13.49 5.93
N HIS A 50 -1.94 13.99 6.05
CA HIS A 50 -1.67 15.43 6.18
C HIS A 50 -1.62 16.14 4.84
N GLY A 51 -1.48 15.40 3.73
CA GLY A 51 -1.33 15.96 2.40
C GLY A 51 -2.62 16.41 1.73
N GLY A 52 -3.80 16.11 2.31
CA GLY A 52 -5.13 16.46 1.75
C GLY A 52 -5.49 15.79 0.41
N LYS A 53 -4.54 15.13 -0.25
CA LYS A 53 -4.73 14.43 -1.52
C LYS A 53 -5.70 13.27 -1.38
N SER A 54 -6.58 13.13 -2.37
CA SER A 54 -7.45 11.96 -2.49
C SER A 54 -6.67 10.78 -3.08
N CYS A 55 -7.22 9.57 -2.97
CA CYS A 55 -6.62 8.41 -3.61
C CYS A 55 -6.65 8.50 -5.14
N LYS A 56 -7.60 9.24 -5.72
CA LYS A 56 -7.61 9.56 -7.15
C LYS A 56 -6.38 10.38 -7.55
N ASP A 57 -6.06 11.42 -6.79
CA ASP A 57 -4.88 12.26 -7.03
C ASP A 57 -3.60 11.44 -6.90
N ILE A 58 -3.54 10.60 -5.86
CA ILE A 58 -2.39 9.73 -5.60
C ILE A 58 -2.17 8.75 -6.75
N CYS A 59 -3.16 7.97 -7.15
CA CYS A 59 -3.01 6.99 -8.23
C CYS A 59 -2.62 7.67 -9.56
N SER A 60 -3.22 8.81 -9.88
CA SER A 60 -2.89 9.56 -11.10
C SER A 60 -1.46 10.11 -11.13
N SER A 61 -0.83 10.26 -9.96
CA SER A 61 0.54 10.73 -9.83
C SER A 61 1.60 9.62 -9.87
N VAL A 62 1.17 8.35 -9.84
CA VAL A 62 2.08 7.21 -9.91
C VAL A 62 2.65 7.10 -11.31
N LYS A 63 3.98 7.16 -11.41
CA LYS A 63 4.69 7.19 -12.71
C LYS A 63 4.83 5.82 -13.36
N THR A 64 4.91 4.76 -12.58
CA THR A 64 5.20 3.40 -13.05
C THR A 64 4.49 2.39 -12.16
N MET A 65 3.68 1.51 -12.74
CA MET A 65 3.04 0.37 -12.06
C MET A 65 3.26 -0.97 -12.75
N ASP A 66 3.84 -0.96 -13.95
CA ASP A 66 4.19 -2.14 -14.72
C ASP A 66 5.72 -2.33 -14.80
N GLU A 67 6.13 -3.52 -15.24
CA GLU A 67 7.55 -3.86 -15.43
C GLU A 67 8.08 -3.38 -16.80
N THR A 68 7.20 -2.91 -17.69
CA THR A 68 7.52 -2.69 -19.11
C THR A 68 7.07 -1.34 -19.71
N ASN A 69 6.53 -0.39 -18.94
CA ASN A 69 6.03 0.91 -19.43
C ASN A 69 5.18 0.77 -20.72
N GLY A 70 4.34 -0.25 -20.77
CA GLY A 70 3.69 -0.73 -21.98
C GLY A 70 2.29 -0.16 -22.16
N GLY A 71 2.18 1.10 -22.59
CA GLY A 71 0.98 1.62 -23.29
C GLY A 71 -0.30 1.84 -22.48
N TYR A 72 -0.31 1.57 -21.18
CA TYR A 72 -1.42 1.92 -20.29
C TYR A 72 -1.26 3.38 -19.82
N GLY A 73 -2.37 4.13 -19.73
CA GLY A 73 -2.38 5.54 -19.33
C GLY A 73 -1.98 5.77 -17.86
N ALA A 74 -2.38 6.89 -17.25
CA ALA A 74 -2.12 7.09 -15.82
C ALA A 74 -2.93 6.08 -14.97
N PRO A 75 -2.36 5.51 -13.88
CA PRO A 75 -3.09 4.62 -13.00
C PRO A 75 -4.33 5.28 -12.38
N GLN A 76 -5.36 4.46 -12.19
CA GLN A 76 -6.65 4.89 -11.68
C GLN A 76 -6.94 4.26 -10.32
N CYS A 77 -7.56 5.04 -9.43
CA CYS A 77 -8.06 4.50 -8.19
C CYS A 77 -9.36 3.74 -8.45
N PHE A 78 -9.46 2.51 -7.94
CA PHE A 78 -10.69 1.71 -8.00
C PHE A 78 -11.20 1.31 -6.62
N ASN A 79 -10.38 1.44 -5.57
CA ASN A 79 -10.76 1.19 -4.19
C ASN A 79 -9.77 1.87 -3.23
N ALA A 80 -10.09 1.89 -1.94
CA ALA A 80 -9.19 2.36 -0.91
C ALA A 80 -9.42 1.65 0.43
N LEU A 81 -8.36 1.54 1.22
CA LEU A 81 -8.32 0.74 2.45
C LEU A 81 -7.93 1.60 3.65
N HIS A 82 -8.48 1.24 4.82
CA HIS A 82 -7.90 1.58 6.12
C HIS A 82 -7.26 0.34 6.72
N ILE A 83 -6.00 0.43 7.09
CA ILE A 83 -5.35 -0.53 8.00
C ILE A 83 -5.15 0.17 9.34
N TYR A 84 -5.48 -0.50 10.46
CA TYR A 84 -5.40 0.08 11.80
C TYR A 84 -4.10 -0.38 12.52
N PRO A 85 -2.96 0.35 12.38
CA PRO A 85 -1.64 -0.11 12.81
C PRO A 85 -1.45 -0.20 14.33
N GLY A 86 -2.32 0.43 15.13
CA GLY A 86 -2.16 0.57 16.59
C GLY A 86 -2.73 -0.57 17.44
N ASN A 87 -3.46 -1.52 16.86
CA ASN A 87 -4.16 -2.58 17.60
C ASN A 87 -4.02 -3.94 16.91
N ARG A 88 -2.78 -4.42 16.80
CA ARG A 88 -2.54 -5.79 16.32
C ARG A 88 -2.77 -6.79 17.46
N GLY A 89 -3.53 -7.85 17.19
CA GLY A 89 -3.68 -9.02 18.06
C GLY A 89 -2.39 -9.85 18.10
N PRO A 90 -2.40 -11.12 18.54
CA PRO A 90 -1.25 -12.01 18.46
C PRO A 90 -1.14 -12.72 17.10
N LYS A 91 0.08 -12.84 16.52
CA LYS A 91 0.30 -13.59 15.26
C LYS A 91 0.09 -15.10 15.51
N ASN A 92 -0.28 -15.83 14.46
CA ASN A 92 -0.34 -17.30 14.46
C ASN A 92 -1.20 -17.91 15.59
N THR A 93 -2.19 -17.16 16.08
CA THR A 93 -3.08 -17.60 17.15
C THR A 93 -4.46 -17.89 16.56
N ALA A 94 -4.96 -19.11 16.79
CA ALA A 94 -6.25 -19.54 16.27
C ALA A 94 -7.40 -18.69 16.86
N ASN A 95 -8.42 -18.42 16.04
CA ASN A 95 -9.64 -17.71 16.44
C ASN A 95 -9.45 -16.28 16.98
N THR A 96 -8.27 -15.67 16.77
CA THR A 96 -8.02 -14.26 17.11
C THR A 96 -7.63 -13.47 15.88
N LYS A 97 -8.23 -12.30 15.68
CA LYS A 97 -7.84 -11.42 14.56
C LYS A 97 -6.46 -10.84 14.80
N TRP A 98 -5.59 -10.90 13.79
CA TRP A 98 -4.31 -10.21 13.85
C TRP A 98 -4.46 -8.70 13.71
N ILE A 99 -5.28 -8.21 12.79
CA ILE A 99 -5.46 -6.78 12.56
C ILE A 99 -6.84 -6.50 11.97
N ASN A 100 -7.39 -5.31 12.24
CA ASN A 100 -8.62 -4.86 11.60
C ASN A 100 -8.31 -4.08 10.32
N THR A 101 -9.14 -4.26 9.30
CA THR A 101 -9.08 -3.50 8.04
C THR A 101 -10.46 -3.01 7.64
N TRP A 102 -10.53 -1.94 6.87
CA TRP A 102 -11.78 -1.38 6.35
C TRP A 102 -11.66 -1.08 4.86
N ILE A 103 -12.66 -1.46 4.07
CA ILE A 103 -12.76 -1.19 2.64
C ILE A 103 -13.73 -0.03 2.43
N TYR A 104 -13.28 1.04 1.76
CA TYR A 104 -14.14 2.19 1.46
C TYR A 104 -14.90 2.07 0.13
N GLY A 105 -14.50 1.18 -0.77
CA GLY A 105 -15.05 1.13 -2.12
C GLY A 105 -14.49 2.22 -3.05
N GLY A 106 -14.81 2.13 -4.34
CA GLY A 106 -14.28 3.03 -5.35
C GLY A 106 -14.78 4.47 -5.25
N ASN A 107 -16.09 4.68 -5.09
CA ASN A 107 -16.66 6.04 -5.08
C ASN A 107 -16.23 6.84 -3.84
N ASP A 108 -16.48 6.31 -2.66
CA ASP A 108 -16.18 7.01 -1.41
C ASP A 108 -14.69 6.96 -1.07
N GLY A 109 -14.03 5.83 -1.30
CA GLY A 109 -12.61 5.67 -0.99
C GLY A 109 -11.70 6.51 -1.86
N CYS A 110 -11.97 6.59 -3.17
CA CYS A 110 -11.08 7.28 -4.10
C CYS A 110 -11.12 8.80 -3.98
N THR A 111 -12.24 9.36 -3.51
CA THR A 111 -12.49 10.81 -3.47
C THR A 111 -12.31 11.43 -2.08
N LYS A 112 -12.23 10.61 -1.02
CA LYS A 112 -12.01 11.08 0.35
C LYS A 112 -10.69 11.85 0.49
N THR A 113 -10.77 13.01 1.14
CA THR A 113 -9.64 13.91 1.43
C THR A 113 -9.26 14.00 2.91
N HIS A 114 -10.12 13.54 3.82
CA HIS A 114 -9.82 13.44 5.26
C HIS A 114 -9.00 12.18 5.60
N CYS A 115 -8.50 12.11 6.84
CA CYS A 115 -7.67 11.00 7.31
C CYS A 115 -8.49 9.71 7.43
N GLY A 116 -8.17 8.75 6.56
CA GLY A 116 -8.97 7.55 6.26
C GLY A 116 -9.65 7.69 4.90
N PRO A 117 -9.33 6.84 3.89
CA PRO A 117 -8.37 5.71 3.81
C PRO A 117 -6.88 6.09 3.96
N ASN A 118 -6.03 5.11 4.35
CA ASN A 118 -4.56 5.25 4.44
C ASN A 118 -3.78 4.41 3.41
N PHE A 119 -4.47 3.60 2.59
CA PHE A 119 -3.92 2.98 1.38
C PHE A 119 -4.89 3.15 0.20
N CYS A 120 -4.35 3.43 -0.97
CA CYS A 120 -5.08 3.59 -2.23
C CYS A 120 -4.86 2.36 -3.10
N CYS A 121 -5.93 1.71 -3.55
CA CYS A 121 -5.85 0.65 -4.54
C CYS A 121 -5.85 1.26 -5.94
N CYS A 122 -4.68 1.23 -6.57
CA CYS A 122 -4.48 1.73 -7.92
C CYS A 122 -4.43 0.55 -8.89
N LEU A 123 -5.04 0.73 -10.06
CA LEU A 123 -4.89 -0.16 -11.21
C LEU A 123 -4.35 0.62 -12.40
N LEU A 124 -3.54 -0.04 -13.22
CA LEU A 124 -3.05 0.46 -14.50
C LEU A 124 -3.73 -0.33 -15.62
#